data_AF-A0A3D9V7J8-F1
#
_entry.id   AF-A0A3D9V7J8-F1
#
_cell.length_a   1.000
_cell.length_b   1.000
_cell.length_c   1.000
_cell.angle_alpha   90.00
_cell.angle_beta   90.00
_cell.angle_gamma   90.00
#
_symmetry.space_group_name_H-M   'P 1'
#
loop_
_entity.id
_entity.type
_entity.pdbx_description
1 polymer ?
#
loop_
_entity_poly.entity_id
_entity_poly.type
_entity_poly.pdbx_seq_one_letter_code
_entity_poly.pdbx_strand_id
1 'polypeptide(L)'
;MGTSTRWSGPAGRNWSAHGRVGVALPIQRSTRRPDGAPRHEAPGERAAASDNRGRDARRTADTVEKAAECLARALSEELRHHPPDFIGFRTTARRCGHALVDVLTNLDRWSQGTTGLASPSDPEDRFVRWFIDEVVGDSGLLVDALARRAARRTAERLLEMSPAVRDAVASGDTSDVVLPDAVFCELYQLFFADLVEEFFRAVIFAKLVTVAPVLPLVDPADLVSRATTRVVARVVSPCAERKRNPSKPLTAIARDLADHIVERLLNPAEEAA
;
A
#
# COMPACT_ATOMS: atom_id res chain seq x y z
N MET A 1 -0.53 37.43 18.95
CA MET A 1 0.84 36.89 18.86
C MET A 1 1.05 35.92 20.00
N GLY A 2 1.21 34.63 19.72
CA GLY A 2 1.44 33.59 20.72
C GLY A 2 2.01 32.35 20.03
N THR A 3 3.34 32.23 20.01
CA THR A 3 4.05 31.07 19.46
C THR A 3 4.19 30.02 20.54
N SER A 4 3.46 28.93 20.41
CA SER A 4 3.58 27.74 21.27
C SER A 4 4.96 27.11 21.10
N THR A 5 5.78 27.15 22.16
CA THR A 5 7.15 26.59 22.25
C THR A 5 7.19 25.22 22.92
N ARG A 6 6.14 24.40 22.78
CA ARG A 6 6.00 23.15 23.54
C ARG A 6 6.03 21.89 22.70
N TRP A 7 6.99 21.78 21.79
CA TRP A 7 7.39 20.49 21.22
C TRP A 7 8.91 20.40 21.19
N SER A 8 9.47 19.67 22.15
CA SER A 8 10.84 19.20 22.12
C SER A 8 10.95 18.22 20.96
N GLY A 9 11.69 18.57 19.91
CA GLY A 9 12.01 17.65 18.82
C GLY A 9 12.72 16.41 19.38
N PRO A 10 12.60 15.24 18.72
CA PRO A 10 13.19 13.99 19.21
C PRO A 10 14.72 14.14 19.34
N ALA A 11 15.17 14.24 20.58
CA ALA A 11 16.57 14.17 20.95
C ALA A 11 16.96 12.70 21.14
N GLY A 12 17.95 12.25 20.37
CA GLY A 12 18.65 10.99 20.62
C GLY A 12 18.31 9.86 19.66
N ARG A 13 18.97 9.87 18.50
CA ARG A 13 19.83 8.80 17.96
C ARG A 13 20.01 9.06 16.48
N ASN A 14 21.25 9.39 16.13
CA ASN A 14 21.71 9.53 14.77
C ASN A 14 21.30 8.28 13.98
N TRP A 15 20.48 8.47 12.95
CA TRP A 15 20.33 7.49 11.88
C TRP A 15 21.70 7.38 11.23
N SER A 16 22.45 6.33 11.58
CA SER A 16 23.75 6.06 10.99
C SER A 16 23.55 5.87 9.48
N ALA A 17 24.14 6.77 8.69
CA ALA A 17 24.21 6.76 7.23
C ALA A 17 25.09 5.62 6.68
N HIS A 18 25.06 4.44 7.30
CA HIS A 18 25.93 3.30 6.99
C HIS A 18 25.21 2.11 6.33
N GLY A 19 23.94 2.25 5.97
CA GLY A 19 23.30 1.40 4.97
C GLY A 19 23.27 2.11 3.63
N ARG A 20 24.37 2.06 2.86
CA ARG A 20 24.29 2.47 1.45
C ARG A 20 23.34 1.47 0.78
N VAL A 21 22.12 1.92 0.46
CA VAL A 21 21.32 1.25 -0.56
C VAL A 21 22.09 1.45 -1.86
N GLY A 22 23.02 0.55 -2.14
CA GLY A 22 23.70 0.46 -3.42
C GLY A 22 22.71 -0.06 -4.44
N VAL A 23 21.77 0.79 -4.86
CA VAL A 23 20.99 0.51 -6.07
C VAL A 23 21.98 0.65 -7.22
N ALA A 24 22.64 -0.44 -7.59
CA ALA A 24 23.35 -0.55 -8.85
C ALA A 24 22.29 -0.57 -9.96
N LEU A 25 21.74 0.60 -10.27
CA LEU A 25 20.92 0.78 -11.46
C LEU A 25 21.81 0.44 -12.67
N PRO A 26 21.37 -0.45 -13.57
CA PRO A 26 22.10 -0.72 -14.80
C PRO A 26 21.98 0.48 -15.75
N ILE A 27 22.69 1.57 -15.44
CA ILE A 27 22.80 2.74 -16.33
C ILE A 27 23.90 2.41 -17.33
N GLN A 28 23.55 1.74 -18.43
CA GLN A 28 24.44 1.69 -19.58
C GLN A 28 24.53 3.10 -20.18
N ARG A 29 25.60 3.83 -19.83
CA ARG A 29 26.00 5.08 -20.50
C ARG A 29 26.31 4.78 -21.97
N SER A 30 25.32 4.94 -22.83
CA SER A 30 25.53 5.06 -24.27
C SER A 30 26.17 6.42 -24.55
N THR A 31 27.50 6.44 -24.68
CA THR A 31 28.24 7.61 -25.18
C THR A 31 28.03 7.69 -26.69
N ARG A 32 26.95 8.33 -27.16
CA ARG A 32 26.82 8.70 -28.57
C ARG A 32 27.59 10.00 -28.82
N ARG A 33 28.67 9.87 -29.58
CA ARG A 33 29.50 10.94 -30.14
C ARG A 33 28.65 11.82 -31.08
N PRO A 34 28.75 13.16 -31.04
CA PRO A 34 28.07 14.02 -31.98
C PRO A 34 28.96 14.22 -33.21
N ASP A 35 28.77 13.43 -34.27
CA ASP A 35 29.32 13.76 -35.59
C ASP A 35 28.21 14.36 -36.43
N GLY A 36 28.30 15.67 -36.61
CA GLY A 36 27.47 16.45 -37.51
C GLY A 36 27.86 16.20 -38.96
N ALA A 37 26.89 15.83 -39.79
CA ALA A 37 26.90 16.08 -41.22
C ALA A 37 25.44 16.11 -41.72
N PRO A 38 25.05 17.09 -42.55
CA PRO A 38 23.70 17.15 -43.10
C PRO A 38 23.60 16.15 -44.26
N ARG A 39 22.60 15.27 -44.25
CA ARG A 39 22.26 14.41 -45.40
C ARG A 39 20.79 14.58 -45.77
N HIS A 40 20.59 14.71 -47.07
CA HIS A 40 19.31 14.75 -47.77
C HIS A 40 18.39 13.59 -47.36
N GLU A 41 17.18 13.93 -46.92
CA GLU A 41 16.13 12.98 -46.54
C GLU A 41 15.65 12.17 -47.75
N ALA A 42 15.76 10.84 -47.66
CA ALA A 42 15.20 9.90 -48.62
C ALA A 42 13.91 9.26 -48.04
N PRO A 43 12.90 8.91 -48.87
CA PRO A 43 11.58 8.48 -48.40
C PRO A 43 11.52 7.19 -47.55
N GLY A 44 12.63 6.46 -47.39
CA GLY A 44 12.73 5.23 -46.59
C GLY A 44 13.01 5.42 -45.10
N GLU A 45 13.40 6.63 -44.66
CA GLU A 45 13.82 6.87 -43.26
C GLU A 45 12.66 6.91 -42.26
N ARG A 46 11.42 7.18 -42.71
CA ARG A 46 10.24 7.25 -41.82
C ARG A 46 9.86 5.90 -41.22
N ALA A 47 10.04 4.79 -41.97
CA ALA A 47 9.76 3.45 -41.46
C ALA A 47 10.82 2.99 -40.45
N ALA A 48 12.11 3.25 -40.73
CA ALA A 48 13.20 2.92 -39.81
C ALA A 48 13.19 3.76 -38.52
N ALA A 49 12.78 5.03 -38.60
CA ALA A 49 12.63 5.90 -37.44
C ALA A 49 11.41 5.55 -36.55
N SER A 50 10.37 4.93 -37.12
CA SER A 50 9.22 4.39 -36.37
C SER A 50 9.60 3.11 -35.63
N ASP A 51 10.32 2.20 -36.30
CA ASP A 51 10.75 0.92 -35.73
C ASP A 51 11.83 1.10 -34.64
N ASN A 52 12.72 2.09 -34.80
CA ASN A 52 13.67 2.47 -33.75
C ASN A 52 13.01 3.13 -32.53
N ARG A 53 11.99 3.98 -32.73
CA ARG A 53 11.21 4.54 -31.60
C ARG A 53 10.48 3.45 -30.81
N GLY A 54 9.93 2.44 -31.49
CA GLY A 54 9.30 1.29 -30.84
C GLY A 54 10.31 0.43 -30.05
N ARG A 55 11.52 0.23 -30.58
CA ARG A 55 12.60 -0.48 -29.86
C ARG A 55 13.13 0.29 -28.66
N ASP A 56 13.32 1.60 -28.79
CA ASP A 56 13.82 2.44 -27.70
C ASP A 56 12.78 2.54 -26.57
N ALA A 57 11.49 2.68 -26.89
CA ALA A 57 10.41 2.67 -25.91
C ALA A 57 10.31 1.34 -25.13
N ARG A 58 10.47 0.20 -25.81
CA ARG A 58 10.51 -1.13 -25.16
C ARG A 58 11.73 -1.28 -24.24
N ARG A 59 12.90 -0.81 -24.68
CA ARG A 59 14.12 -0.83 -23.84
C ARG A 59 13.97 0.04 -22.59
N THR A 60 13.36 1.22 -22.71
CA THR A 60 13.07 2.05 -21.54
C THR A 60 12.08 1.38 -20.61
N ALA A 61 11.00 0.76 -21.13
CA ALA A 61 10.04 0.03 -20.31
C ALA A 61 10.69 -1.15 -19.57
N ASP A 62 11.50 -1.98 -20.24
CA ASP A 62 12.25 -3.08 -19.61
C ASP A 62 13.22 -2.59 -18.54
N THR A 63 13.83 -1.42 -18.75
CA THR A 63 14.76 -0.81 -17.79
C THR A 63 14.03 -0.33 -16.54
N VAL A 64 12.88 0.33 -16.70
CA VAL A 64 12.02 0.76 -15.59
C VAL A 64 11.52 -0.46 -14.81
N GLU A 65 11.13 -1.51 -15.51
CA GLU A 65 10.59 -2.73 -14.90
C GLU A 65 11.64 -3.46 -14.05
N LYS A 66 12.87 -3.59 -14.56
CA LYS A 66 14.00 -4.13 -13.79
C LYS A 66 14.37 -3.24 -12.62
N ALA A 67 14.34 -1.92 -12.79
CA ALA A 67 14.62 -0.98 -11.71
C ALA A 67 13.57 -1.08 -10.59
N ALA A 68 12.28 -1.21 -10.93
CA ALA A 68 11.19 -1.40 -9.98
C ALA A 68 11.35 -2.71 -9.20
N GLU A 69 11.76 -3.78 -9.88
CA GLU A 69 12.05 -5.07 -9.25
C GLU A 69 13.25 -4.98 -8.29
N CYS A 70 14.35 -4.36 -8.71
CA CYS A 70 15.52 -4.13 -7.85
C CYS A 70 15.14 -3.29 -6.63
N LEU A 71 14.35 -2.23 -6.80
CA LEU A 71 13.89 -1.39 -5.71
C LEU A 71 13.01 -2.18 -4.73
N ALA A 72 12.05 -2.95 -5.23
CA ALA A 72 11.20 -3.80 -4.40
C ALA A 72 12.02 -4.83 -3.59
N ARG A 73 12.99 -5.49 -4.23
CA ARG A 73 13.89 -6.45 -3.54
C ARG A 73 14.75 -5.76 -2.48
N ALA A 74 15.34 -4.61 -2.80
CA ALA A 74 16.17 -3.86 -1.87
C ALA A 74 15.37 -3.39 -0.63
N LEU A 75 14.11 -2.95 -0.82
CA LEU A 75 13.23 -2.59 0.28
C LEU A 75 12.88 -3.78 1.16
N SER A 76 12.51 -4.91 0.55
CA SER A 76 12.25 -6.14 1.31
C SER A 76 13.49 -6.59 2.10
N GLU A 77 14.69 -6.46 1.52
CA GLU A 77 15.95 -6.81 2.18
C GLU A 77 16.29 -5.88 3.34
N GLU A 78 16.11 -4.57 3.16
CA GLU A 78 16.31 -3.56 4.20
C GLU A 78 15.35 -3.78 5.37
N LEU A 79 14.08 -4.06 5.08
CA LEU A 79 13.06 -4.36 6.08
C LEU A 79 13.36 -5.68 6.83
N ARG A 80 14.02 -6.64 6.20
CA ARG A 80 14.52 -7.88 6.85
C ARG A 80 15.72 -7.62 7.76
N HIS A 81 16.66 -6.78 7.34
CA HIS A 81 17.93 -6.53 8.04
C HIS A 81 17.85 -5.52 9.20
N HIS A 82 16.79 -4.72 9.28
CA HIS A 82 16.53 -3.82 10.41
C HIS A 82 15.26 -4.19 11.21
N PRO A 83 15.24 -5.34 11.92
CA PRO A 83 14.01 -5.96 12.41
C PRO A 83 13.42 -5.53 13.77
N PRO A 84 13.84 -4.48 14.52
CA PRO A 84 13.01 -4.01 15.63
C PRO A 84 12.40 -2.65 15.29
N ASP A 85 11.08 -2.65 15.06
CA ASP A 85 10.21 -1.48 14.96
C ASP A 85 10.51 -0.50 13.82
N PHE A 86 10.38 -0.98 12.58
CA PHE A 86 10.15 -0.10 11.45
C PHE A 86 8.80 0.64 11.66
N ILE A 87 8.84 1.70 12.47
CA ILE A 87 7.75 2.61 12.86
C ILE A 87 6.50 1.86 13.37
N GLY A 88 6.68 0.72 14.05
CA GLY A 88 5.54 -0.07 14.56
C GLY A 88 4.65 -0.68 13.47
N PHE A 89 5.07 -0.72 12.19
CA PHE A 89 4.22 -1.18 11.09
C PHE A 89 3.66 -2.58 11.30
N ARG A 90 4.50 -3.53 11.73
CA ARG A 90 4.06 -4.90 12.02
C ARG A 90 2.98 -4.94 13.09
N THR A 91 3.20 -4.21 14.18
CA THR A 91 2.24 -4.13 15.29
C THR A 91 0.93 -3.49 14.84
N THR A 92 0.99 -2.37 14.11
CA THR A 92 -0.19 -1.68 13.59
C THR A 92 -0.93 -2.52 12.54
N ALA A 93 -0.24 -3.10 11.56
CA ALA A 93 -0.86 -3.93 10.53
C ALA A 93 -1.56 -5.16 11.12
N ARG A 94 -0.92 -5.83 12.07
CA ARG A 94 -1.52 -6.95 12.80
C ARG A 94 -2.76 -6.48 13.58
N ARG A 95 -2.62 -5.48 14.44
CA ARG A 95 -3.72 -4.96 15.28
C ARG A 95 -4.91 -4.53 14.42
N CYS A 96 -4.67 -3.69 13.42
CA CYS A 96 -5.75 -3.19 12.55
C CYS A 96 -6.34 -4.32 11.69
N GLY A 97 -5.55 -5.31 11.30
CA GLY A 97 -6.03 -6.50 10.61
C GLY A 97 -7.03 -7.31 11.43
N HIS A 98 -6.70 -7.57 12.70
CA HIS A 98 -7.64 -8.25 13.62
C HIS A 98 -8.90 -7.41 13.85
N ALA A 99 -8.74 -6.11 14.11
CA ALA A 99 -9.85 -5.19 14.31
C ALA A 99 -10.75 -5.09 13.06
N LEU A 100 -10.18 -5.06 11.86
CA LEU A 100 -10.92 -5.11 10.60
C LEU A 100 -11.77 -6.38 10.50
N VAL A 101 -11.19 -7.55 10.79
CA VAL A 101 -11.93 -8.81 10.78
C VAL A 101 -13.08 -8.76 11.79
N ASP A 102 -12.85 -8.21 12.97
CA ASP A 102 -13.88 -8.09 14.01
C ASP A 102 -15.00 -7.13 13.58
N VAL A 103 -14.68 -5.97 12.99
CA VAL A 103 -15.66 -5.00 12.49
C VAL A 103 -16.50 -5.60 11.37
N LEU A 104 -15.87 -6.24 10.38
CA LEU A 104 -16.59 -6.85 9.26
C LEU A 104 -17.46 -8.04 9.67
N THR A 105 -17.14 -8.69 10.79
CA THR A 105 -17.93 -9.81 11.35
C THR A 105 -19.06 -9.33 12.26
N ASN A 106 -18.90 -8.17 12.91
CA ASN A 106 -19.83 -7.64 13.92
C ASN A 106 -20.32 -6.23 13.55
N LEU A 107 -20.87 -6.08 12.34
CA LEU A 107 -21.41 -4.80 11.86
C LEU A 107 -22.62 -4.32 12.69
N ASP A 108 -23.28 -5.21 13.43
CA ASP A 108 -24.36 -4.91 14.37
C ASP A 108 -23.92 -3.95 15.49
N ARG A 109 -22.62 -3.86 15.80
CA ARG A 109 -22.11 -2.92 16.81
C ARG A 109 -22.36 -1.45 16.45
N TRP A 110 -22.48 -1.14 15.16
CA TRP A 110 -22.84 0.20 14.71
C TRP A 110 -24.20 0.67 15.24
N SER A 111 -25.23 -0.19 15.20
CA SER A 111 -26.57 0.18 15.69
C SER A 111 -26.60 0.39 17.20
N GLN A 112 -25.72 -0.28 17.95
CA GLN A 112 -25.62 -0.15 19.41
C GLN A 112 -24.98 1.19 19.84
N GLY A 113 -24.03 1.71 19.06
CA GLY A 113 -23.29 2.95 19.38
C GLY A 113 -23.94 4.25 18.91
N THR A 114 -24.96 4.18 18.04
CA THR A 114 -25.54 5.36 17.37
C THR A 114 -26.74 5.98 18.08
N THR A 115 -27.21 5.36 19.17
CA THR A 115 -28.42 5.77 19.93
C THR A 115 -28.32 7.13 20.64
N GLY A 116 -27.19 7.85 20.58
CA GLY A 116 -26.98 9.11 21.30
C GLY A 116 -26.42 10.30 20.51
N LEU A 117 -26.07 10.15 19.23
CA LEU A 117 -25.40 11.21 18.48
C LEU A 117 -26.33 11.85 17.44
N ALA A 118 -27.22 12.72 17.92
CA ALA A 118 -28.03 13.64 17.13
C ALA A 118 -27.18 14.78 16.52
N SER A 119 -26.10 14.42 15.82
CA SER A 119 -25.31 15.34 15.01
C SER A 119 -25.95 15.44 13.62
N PRO A 120 -26.06 16.63 13.01
CA PRO A 120 -26.63 16.82 11.67
C PRO A 120 -25.75 16.26 10.52
N SER A 121 -24.72 15.49 10.85
CA SER A 121 -23.82 14.82 9.92
C SER A 121 -24.49 13.65 9.21
N ASP A 122 -24.18 13.49 7.93
CA ASP A 122 -24.60 12.38 7.08
C ASP A 122 -24.39 11.02 7.80
N PRO A 123 -25.39 10.11 7.84
CA PRO A 123 -25.22 8.77 8.37
C PRO A 123 -24.02 8.03 7.78
N GLU A 124 -23.72 8.21 6.49
CA GLU A 124 -22.56 7.57 5.85
C GLU A 124 -21.24 8.09 6.42
N ASP A 125 -21.10 9.41 6.58
CA ASP A 125 -19.90 10.03 7.17
C ASP A 125 -19.67 9.55 8.62
N ARG A 126 -20.76 9.41 9.40
CA ARG A 126 -20.68 8.90 10.78
C ARG A 126 -20.25 7.43 10.79
N PHE A 127 -20.76 6.62 9.86
CA PHE A 127 -20.35 5.23 9.72
C PHE A 127 -18.87 5.10 9.35
N VAL A 128 -18.41 5.88 8.37
CA VAL A 128 -16.99 5.90 7.97
C VAL A 128 -16.11 6.28 9.14
N ARG A 129 -16.50 7.28 9.93
CA ARG A 129 -15.77 7.66 11.14
C ARG A 129 -15.73 6.54 12.18
N TRP A 130 -16.86 5.94 12.50
CA TRP A 130 -16.94 4.79 13.42
C TRP A 130 -16.07 3.63 12.95
N PHE A 131 -16.12 3.29 11.65
CA PHE A 131 -15.32 2.22 11.07
C PHE A 131 -13.82 2.50 11.24
N ILE A 132 -13.37 3.73 10.99
CA ILE A 132 -11.97 4.13 11.18
C ILE A 132 -11.57 3.99 12.66
N ASP A 133 -12.42 4.46 13.57
CA ASP A 133 -12.15 4.44 15.01
C ASP A 133 -12.09 3.00 15.54
N GLU A 134 -12.98 2.10 15.11
CA GLU A 134 -12.97 0.68 15.50
C GLU A 134 -11.77 -0.08 14.91
N VAL A 135 -11.40 0.18 13.65
CA VAL A 135 -10.30 -0.54 12.98
C VAL A 135 -8.94 -0.08 13.48
N VAL A 136 -8.74 1.22 13.66
CA VAL A 136 -7.42 1.79 13.94
C VAL A 136 -7.22 2.13 15.42
N GLY A 137 -8.27 2.60 16.09
CA GLY A 137 -8.23 3.12 17.45
C GLY A 137 -7.51 4.46 17.60
N ASP A 138 -7.31 4.84 18.86
CA ASP A 138 -6.78 6.15 19.29
C ASP A 138 -5.25 6.23 19.38
N SER A 139 -4.50 5.40 18.64
CA SER A 139 -3.03 5.52 18.68
C SER A 139 -2.51 6.64 17.77
N GLY A 140 -1.46 7.30 18.24
CA GLY A 140 -0.83 8.48 17.62
C GLY A 140 0.42 8.16 16.79
N LEU A 141 0.61 6.92 16.35
CA LEU A 141 1.76 6.54 15.53
C LEU A 141 1.59 7.02 14.09
N LEU A 142 2.71 7.27 13.39
CA LEU A 142 2.67 7.66 11.98
C LEU A 142 1.99 6.60 11.10
N VAL A 143 2.19 5.32 11.39
CA VAL A 143 1.54 4.23 10.65
C VAL A 143 0.03 4.21 10.88
N ASP A 144 -0.46 4.72 12.01
CA ASP A 144 -1.90 4.83 12.24
C ASP A 144 -2.54 5.83 11.29
N ALA A 145 -1.83 6.88 10.87
CA ALA A 145 -2.34 7.79 9.85
C ALA A 145 -2.53 7.08 8.50
N LEU A 146 -1.62 6.17 8.15
CA LEU A 146 -1.73 5.33 6.95
C LEU A 146 -2.89 4.34 7.08
N ALA A 147 -3.02 3.70 8.25
CA ALA A 147 -4.11 2.78 8.56
C ALA A 147 -5.48 3.48 8.55
N ARG A 148 -5.59 4.73 9.04
CA ARG A 148 -6.83 5.53 8.96
C ARG A 148 -7.23 5.80 7.52
N ARG A 149 -6.26 6.07 6.64
CA ARG A 149 -6.53 6.27 5.21
C ARG A 149 -7.02 4.99 4.53
N ALA A 150 -6.37 3.86 4.81
CA ALA A 150 -6.79 2.55 4.30
C ALA A 150 -8.17 2.13 4.84
N ALA A 151 -8.41 2.32 6.14
CA ALA A 151 -9.69 2.04 6.78
C ALA A 151 -10.82 2.90 6.20
N ARG A 152 -10.56 4.19 5.96
CA ARG A 152 -11.51 5.09 5.30
C ARG A 152 -11.92 4.58 3.92
N ARG A 153 -10.95 4.30 3.03
CA ARG A 153 -11.22 3.77 1.69
C ARG A 153 -11.97 2.44 1.75
N THR A 154 -11.64 1.59 2.72
CA THR A 154 -12.32 0.32 2.95
C THR A 154 -13.78 0.52 3.37
N ALA A 155 -14.06 1.48 4.26
CA ALA A 155 -15.42 1.82 4.68
C ALA A 155 -16.25 2.39 3.52
N GLU A 156 -15.69 3.34 2.77
CA GLU A 156 -16.31 3.92 1.57
C GLU A 156 -16.62 2.81 0.55
N ARG A 157 -15.66 1.91 0.31
CA ARG A 157 -15.83 0.76 -0.59
C ARG A 157 -16.90 -0.22 -0.10
N LEU A 158 -17.00 -0.47 1.20
CA LEU A 158 -18.04 -1.32 1.78
C LEU A 158 -19.44 -0.77 1.46
N LEU A 159 -19.63 0.54 1.62
CA LEU A 159 -20.90 1.21 1.29
C LEU A 159 -21.20 1.19 -0.21
N GLU A 160 -20.17 1.24 -1.07
CA GLU A 160 -20.31 1.07 -2.51
C GLU A 160 -20.74 -0.35 -2.91
N MET A 161 -20.12 -1.36 -2.32
CA MET A 161 -20.30 -2.76 -2.72
C MET A 161 -21.55 -3.42 -2.14
N SER A 162 -22.04 -2.93 -1.00
CA SER A 162 -23.17 -3.52 -0.28
C SER A 162 -24.29 -2.52 -0.07
N PRO A 163 -25.29 -2.48 -0.97
CA PRO A 163 -26.50 -1.68 -0.79
C PRO A 163 -27.21 -2.00 0.53
N ALA A 164 -27.21 -3.28 0.95
CA ALA A 164 -27.79 -3.69 2.22
C ALA A 164 -27.12 -3.03 3.44
N VAL A 165 -25.78 -2.89 3.41
CA VAL A 165 -25.06 -2.18 4.48
C VAL A 165 -25.37 -0.69 4.42
N ARG A 166 -25.42 -0.10 3.23
CA ARG A 166 -25.74 1.32 3.05
C ARG A 166 -27.14 1.67 3.56
N ASP A 167 -28.14 0.87 3.19
CA ASP A 167 -29.53 1.07 3.60
C ASP A 167 -29.67 0.92 5.13
N ALA A 168 -28.97 -0.06 5.71
CA ALA A 168 -28.89 -0.27 7.15
C ALA A 168 -28.20 0.89 7.90
N VAL A 169 -27.14 1.46 7.32
CA VAL A 169 -26.47 2.65 7.87
C VAL A 169 -27.41 3.86 7.81
N ALA A 170 -28.13 4.03 6.71
CA ALA A 170 -29.10 5.11 6.52
C ALA A 170 -30.30 5.00 7.48
N SER A 171 -30.78 3.78 7.75
CA SER A 171 -31.85 3.53 8.72
C SER A 171 -31.37 3.54 10.17
N GLY A 172 -30.06 3.39 10.40
CA GLY A 172 -29.46 3.30 11.73
C GLY A 172 -29.53 1.90 12.36
N ASP A 173 -29.88 0.87 11.58
CA ASP A 173 -30.03 -0.50 12.06
C ASP A 173 -29.28 -1.50 11.17
N THR A 174 -28.18 -2.04 11.70
CA THR A 174 -27.33 -3.05 11.06
C THR A 174 -27.52 -4.46 11.62
N SER A 175 -28.53 -4.69 12.46
CA SER A 175 -28.68 -5.94 13.24
C SER A 175 -28.85 -7.20 12.37
N ASP A 176 -29.47 -7.06 11.20
CA ASP A 176 -29.73 -8.17 10.26
C ASP A 176 -28.78 -8.20 9.06
N VAL A 177 -27.74 -7.37 9.06
CA VAL A 177 -26.82 -7.25 7.92
C VAL A 177 -25.80 -8.37 7.94
N VAL A 178 -25.89 -9.26 6.95
CA VAL A 178 -24.89 -10.30 6.71
C VAL A 178 -24.02 -9.93 5.52
N LEU A 179 -22.71 -9.82 5.73
CA LEU A 179 -21.76 -9.51 4.68
C LEU A 179 -21.45 -10.76 3.84
N PRO A 180 -21.60 -10.71 2.49
CA PRO A 180 -21.18 -11.84 1.65
C PRO A 180 -19.67 -12.08 1.74
N ASP A 181 -19.26 -13.35 1.75
CA ASP A 181 -17.85 -13.76 1.80
C ASP A 181 -16.96 -13.07 0.76
N ALA A 182 -17.48 -12.87 -0.46
CA ALA A 182 -16.75 -12.21 -1.54
C ALA A 182 -16.43 -10.76 -1.19
N VAL A 183 -17.40 -10.03 -0.61
CA VAL A 183 -17.22 -8.64 -0.16
C VAL A 183 -16.23 -8.59 1.01
N PHE A 184 -16.35 -9.51 1.98
CA PHE A 184 -15.40 -9.63 3.09
C PHE A 184 -13.96 -9.78 2.57
N CYS A 185 -13.73 -10.69 1.63
CA CYS A 185 -12.42 -10.95 1.07
C CYS A 185 -11.85 -9.77 0.27
N GLU A 186 -12.69 -9.08 -0.51
CA GLU A 186 -12.28 -7.89 -1.26
C GLU A 186 -11.89 -6.75 -0.32
N LEU A 187 -12.68 -6.49 0.72
CA LEU A 187 -12.40 -5.43 1.70
C LEU A 187 -11.14 -5.72 2.52
N TYR A 188 -10.93 -6.97 2.94
CA TYR A 188 -9.69 -7.39 3.57
C TYR A 188 -8.49 -7.11 2.66
N GLN A 189 -8.56 -7.53 1.40
CA GLN A 189 -7.47 -7.36 0.45
C GLN A 189 -7.21 -5.88 0.15
N LEU A 190 -8.26 -5.09 -0.02
CA LEU A 190 -8.18 -3.64 -0.25
C LEU A 190 -7.49 -2.94 0.91
N PHE A 191 -7.91 -3.21 2.15
CA PHE A 191 -7.33 -2.60 3.34
C PHE A 191 -5.82 -2.84 3.41
N PHE A 192 -5.38 -4.09 3.26
CA PHE A 192 -3.96 -4.42 3.33
C PHE A 192 -3.18 -3.91 2.11
N ALA A 193 -3.77 -3.94 0.92
CA ALA A 193 -3.17 -3.34 -0.27
C ALA A 193 -2.88 -1.85 -0.07
N ASP A 194 -3.87 -1.08 0.40
CA ASP A 194 -3.74 0.35 0.66
C ASP A 194 -2.74 0.64 1.79
N LEU A 195 -2.80 -0.11 2.90
CA LEU A 195 -1.90 0.08 4.03
C LEU A 195 -0.43 -0.16 3.64
N VAL A 196 -0.20 -1.23 2.86
CA VAL A 196 1.12 -1.59 2.35
C VAL A 196 1.59 -0.56 1.33
N GLU A 197 0.76 -0.20 0.35
CA GLU A 197 1.11 0.79 -0.66
C GLU A 197 1.54 2.12 -0.03
N GLU A 198 0.72 2.68 0.87
CA GLU A 198 0.97 3.96 1.51
C GLU A 198 2.24 3.90 2.38
N PHE A 199 2.47 2.78 3.08
CA PHE A 199 3.70 2.58 3.85
C PHE A 199 4.93 2.53 2.96
N PHE A 200 4.96 1.66 1.95
CA PHE A 200 6.11 1.56 1.06
C PHE A 200 6.35 2.85 0.30
N ARG A 201 5.30 3.55 -0.14
CA ARG A 201 5.41 4.87 -0.74
C ARG A 201 6.10 5.84 0.23
N ALA A 202 5.68 5.92 1.48
CA ALA A 202 6.30 6.79 2.48
C ALA A 202 7.78 6.44 2.73
N VAL A 203 8.10 5.16 2.84
CA VAL A 203 9.49 4.67 3.05
C VAL A 203 10.37 4.96 1.84
N ILE A 204 9.88 4.67 0.63
CA ILE A 204 10.60 4.92 -0.62
C ILE A 204 10.85 6.41 -0.78
N PHE A 205 9.86 7.28 -0.56
CA PHE A 205 10.07 8.72 -0.63
C PHE A 205 11.13 9.19 0.36
N ALA A 206 11.07 8.74 1.61
CA ALA A 206 12.06 9.10 2.63
C ALA A 206 13.49 8.65 2.23
N LYS A 207 13.63 7.46 1.66
CA LYS A 207 14.94 6.89 1.27
C LYS A 207 15.44 7.42 -0.08
N LEU A 208 14.59 7.60 -1.10
CA LEU A 208 14.98 8.12 -2.42
C LEU A 208 15.47 9.56 -2.34
N VAL A 209 14.80 10.42 -1.56
CA VAL A 209 15.24 11.81 -1.34
C VAL A 209 16.63 11.86 -0.70
N THR A 210 16.97 10.86 0.12
CA THR A 210 18.25 10.78 0.82
C THR A 210 19.37 10.19 -0.05
N VAL A 211 19.04 9.27 -0.97
CA VAL A 211 20.03 8.45 -1.69
C VAL A 211 20.25 8.89 -3.15
N ALA A 212 19.30 9.58 -3.77
CA ALA A 212 19.33 9.80 -5.22
C ALA A 212 18.99 11.23 -5.67
N PRO A 213 19.93 12.20 -5.58
CA PRO A 213 19.88 13.41 -6.41
C PRO A 213 20.16 13.15 -7.90
N VAL A 214 20.28 11.88 -8.35
CA VAL A 214 20.86 11.48 -9.65
C VAL A 214 19.94 10.57 -10.48
N LEU A 215 18.62 10.71 -10.38
CA LEU A 215 17.66 10.03 -11.28
C LEU A 215 17.10 10.98 -12.37
N PRO A 216 17.89 11.46 -13.35
CA PRO A 216 17.38 12.31 -14.42
C PRO A 216 16.72 11.54 -15.58
N LEU A 217 16.62 10.20 -15.52
CA LEU A 217 16.12 9.38 -16.66
C LEU A 217 14.80 8.66 -16.43
N VAL A 218 14.30 8.57 -15.19
CA VAL A 218 13.06 7.83 -14.87
C VAL A 218 12.21 8.70 -13.95
N ASP A 219 10.92 8.82 -14.23
CA ASP A 219 9.99 9.46 -13.32
C ASP A 219 9.98 8.69 -11.99
N PRO A 220 10.45 9.29 -10.87
CA PRO A 220 10.50 8.61 -9.59
C PRO A 220 9.10 8.17 -9.12
N ALA A 221 8.03 8.86 -9.53
CA ALA A 221 6.67 8.47 -9.17
C ALA A 221 6.25 7.16 -9.86
N ASP A 222 6.55 6.99 -11.15
CA ASP A 222 6.26 5.75 -11.89
C ASP A 222 7.07 4.56 -11.33
N LEU A 223 8.34 4.79 -11.01
CA LEU A 223 9.19 3.76 -10.39
C LEU A 223 8.67 3.32 -9.03
N VAL A 224 8.30 4.27 -8.16
CA VAL A 224 7.69 3.99 -6.85
C VAL A 224 6.41 3.19 -7.03
N SER A 225 5.52 3.65 -7.93
CA SER A 225 4.22 3.01 -8.19
C SER A 225 4.39 1.55 -8.62
N ARG A 226 5.28 1.26 -9.57
CA ARG A 226 5.53 -0.11 -10.04
C ARG A 226 6.15 -0.99 -8.98
N ALA A 227 7.03 -0.43 -8.14
CA ALA A 227 7.61 -1.16 -7.02
C ALA A 227 6.55 -1.48 -5.96
N THR A 228 5.68 -0.52 -5.59
CA THR A 228 4.58 -0.74 -4.65
C THR A 228 3.58 -1.75 -5.17
N THR A 229 3.18 -1.69 -6.45
CA THR A 229 2.24 -2.66 -7.06
C THR A 229 2.75 -4.10 -6.92
N ARG A 230 4.05 -4.33 -7.11
CA ARG A 230 4.65 -5.67 -6.94
C ARG A 230 4.60 -6.17 -5.51
N VAL A 231 4.76 -5.27 -4.54
CA VAL A 231 4.71 -5.64 -3.13
C VAL A 231 3.27 -5.91 -2.71
N VAL A 232 2.33 -5.06 -3.13
CA VAL A 232 0.88 -5.22 -2.91
C VAL A 232 0.33 -6.50 -3.54
N ALA A 233 0.85 -6.92 -4.69
CA ALA A 233 0.45 -8.16 -5.35
C ALA A 233 0.66 -9.43 -4.49
N ARG A 234 1.46 -9.33 -3.41
CA ARG A 234 1.70 -10.42 -2.44
C ARG A 234 0.66 -10.48 -1.32
N VAL A 235 -0.26 -9.53 -1.25
CA VAL A 235 -1.37 -9.56 -0.28
C VAL A 235 -2.34 -10.67 -0.68
N VAL A 236 -2.28 -11.78 0.06
CA VAL A 236 -3.14 -12.95 -0.17
C VAL A 236 -4.56 -12.67 0.31
N SER A 237 -5.56 -13.00 -0.51
CA SER A 237 -6.95 -12.89 -0.10
C SER A 237 -7.39 -14.08 0.77
N PRO A 238 -8.20 -13.87 1.83
CA PRO A 238 -8.72 -14.95 2.66
C PRO A 238 -9.49 -16.00 1.85
N CYS A 239 -10.18 -15.57 0.79
CA CYS A 239 -10.91 -16.48 -0.11
C CYS A 239 -9.99 -17.37 -0.95
N ALA A 240 -8.82 -16.89 -1.38
CA ALA A 240 -7.84 -17.71 -2.08
C ALA A 240 -7.25 -18.78 -1.14
N GLU A 241 -6.94 -18.41 0.09
CA GLU A 241 -6.44 -19.33 1.12
C GLU A 241 -7.51 -20.36 1.53
N ARG A 242 -8.78 -19.95 1.62
CA ARG A 242 -9.90 -20.86 1.91
C ARG A 242 -10.11 -21.92 0.84
N LYS A 243 -9.84 -21.62 -0.43
CA LYS A 243 -9.86 -22.64 -1.50
C LYS A 243 -8.82 -23.74 -1.27
N ARG A 244 -7.69 -23.41 -0.62
CA ARG A 244 -6.64 -24.37 -0.24
C ARG A 244 -6.97 -25.10 1.06
N ASN A 245 -7.65 -24.42 1.99
CA ASN A 245 -8.02 -24.92 3.31
C ASN A 245 -9.53 -24.79 3.59
N PRO A 246 -10.39 -25.60 2.92
CA PRO A 246 -11.85 -25.41 2.96
C PRO A 246 -12.49 -25.70 4.32
N SER A 247 -11.80 -26.43 5.21
CA SER A 247 -12.28 -26.79 6.54
C SER A 247 -12.17 -25.65 7.57
N LYS A 248 -11.37 -24.60 7.29
CA LYS A 248 -11.14 -23.51 8.22
C LYS A 248 -12.13 -22.36 7.98
N PRO A 249 -12.78 -21.81 9.02
CA PRO A 249 -13.70 -20.69 8.85
C PRO A 249 -12.97 -19.45 8.32
N LEU A 250 -13.65 -18.67 7.47
CA LEU A 250 -13.07 -17.53 6.75
C LEU A 250 -12.45 -16.49 7.69
N THR A 251 -13.11 -16.21 8.81
CA THR A 251 -12.63 -15.27 9.83
C THR A 251 -11.34 -15.74 10.51
N ALA A 252 -11.21 -17.05 10.76
CA ALA A 252 -9.97 -17.60 11.31
C ALA A 252 -8.84 -17.56 10.27
N ILE A 253 -9.12 -17.82 9.00
CA ILE A 253 -8.13 -17.64 7.92
C ILE A 253 -7.66 -16.18 7.86
N ALA A 254 -8.59 -15.23 7.89
CA ALA A 254 -8.25 -13.81 7.83
C ALA A 254 -7.39 -13.35 9.02
N ARG A 255 -7.67 -13.84 10.24
CA ARG A 255 -6.84 -13.55 11.43
C ARG A 255 -5.43 -14.13 11.32
N ASP A 256 -5.29 -15.38 10.87
CA ASP A 256 -3.99 -15.98 10.60
C ASP A 256 -3.19 -15.19 9.55
N LEU A 257 -3.87 -14.76 8.47
CA LEU A 257 -3.25 -13.94 7.43
C LEU A 257 -2.78 -12.60 8.00
N ALA A 258 -3.55 -11.97 8.89
CA ALA A 258 -3.17 -10.72 9.55
C ALA A 258 -1.97 -10.90 10.50
N ASP A 259 -1.85 -12.06 11.16
CA ASP A 259 -0.71 -12.39 12.02
C ASP A 259 0.61 -12.54 11.25
N HIS A 260 0.54 -12.95 9.98
CA HIS A 260 1.71 -13.25 9.15
C HIS A 260 1.88 -12.31 7.95
N ILE A 261 1.11 -11.23 7.88
CA ILE A 261 1.08 -10.35 6.71
C ILE A 261 2.44 -9.74 6.41
N VAL A 262 3.17 -9.31 7.44
CA VAL A 262 4.48 -8.68 7.26
C VAL A 262 5.51 -9.71 6.84
N GLU A 263 5.54 -10.87 7.48
CA GLU A 263 6.46 -11.96 7.13
C GLU A 263 6.27 -12.39 5.66
N ARG A 264 5.02 -12.50 5.20
CA ARG A 264 4.70 -12.82 3.80
C ARG A 264 5.12 -11.72 2.82
N LEU A 265 4.92 -10.45 3.18
CA LEU A 265 5.36 -9.32 2.35
C LEU A 265 6.89 -9.22 2.22
N LEU A 266 7.62 -9.66 3.25
CA LEU A 266 9.07 -9.57 3.33
C LEU A 266 9.83 -10.77 2.76
N ASN A 267 9.17 -11.93 2.66
CA ASN A 267 9.76 -13.18 2.21
C ASN A 267 9.28 -13.56 0.80
N PRO A 268 9.94 -13.08 -0.27
CA PRO A 268 9.56 -13.42 -1.65
C PRO A 268 9.90 -14.86 -2.06
N ALA A 269 10.48 -15.68 -1.16
CA ALA A 269 11.13 -16.94 -1.51
C ALA A 269 10.22 -18.18 -1.52
N GLU A 270 8.97 -18.11 -1.05
CA GLU A 270 8.13 -19.30 -0.87
C GLU A 270 7.06 -19.54 -1.97
N GLU A 271 6.92 -18.67 -2.98
CA GLU A 271 5.89 -18.84 -4.02
C GLU A 271 6.40 -19.45 -5.34
N ALA A 272 7.55 -20.12 -5.34
CA ALA A 272 8.10 -20.80 -6.52
C ALA A 272 8.29 -22.33 -6.31
N ALA A 273 7.40 -22.97 -5.57
CA ALA A 273 7.32 -24.43 -5.45
C ALA A 273 5.90 -24.93 -5.77
#